data_AF-A0A8X6XMV6-F1
#
_entry.id   AF-A0A8X6XMV6-F1
#
_cell.length_a   1.000
_cell.length_b   1.000
_cell.length_c   1.000
_cell.angle_alpha   90.00
_cell.angle_beta   90.00
_cell.angle_gamma   90.00
#
_symmetry.space_group_name_H-M   'P 1'
#
loop_
_entity.id
_entity.type
_entity.pdbx_description
1 polymer ?
#
loop_
_entity_poly.entity_id
_entity_poly.type
_entity_poly.pdbx_seq_one_letter_code
_entity_poly.pdbx_strand_id
1 'polypeptide(L)'
;MVRNWLKESLNFSKIAMEHLQQDGKIQMKLWYSHTHSNCLLPDITTVERTQRDGKKEKTECPVAIADYNKIMGGVELSDQKVSPYDFDRKSTKWWKKVFYEVFMTAVVNAYILFQESKQGKIHLLQFIVPLAEAMMMKGKCNCKEEKNW
;
A
#
# COMPACT_ATOMS: atom_id res chain seq x y z
N MET A 1 -35.64 -14.64 -27.58
CA MET A 1 -35.19 -14.83 -26.18
C MET A 1 -34.23 -13.76 -25.69
N VAL A 2 -33.23 -13.30 -26.46
CA VAL A 2 -32.29 -12.24 -26.02
C VAL A 2 -32.92 -10.83 -25.90
N ARG A 3 -34.06 -10.57 -26.55
CA ARG A 3 -34.74 -9.25 -26.53
C ARG A 3 -35.67 -9.01 -25.33
N ASN A 4 -36.07 -10.05 -24.61
CA ASN A 4 -36.89 -9.90 -23.39
C ASN A 4 -36.02 -9.66 -22.15
N TRP A 5 -34.81 -10.23 -22.11
CA TRP A 5 -33.85 -10.03 -21.03
C TRP A 5 -33.37 -8.58 -20.91
N LEU A 6 -33.21 -7.88 -22.05
CA LEU A 6 -32.86 -6.46 -22.10
C LEU A 6 -34.00 -5.53 -21.62
N LYS A 7 -35.26 -5.97 -21.69
CA LYS A 7 -36.40 -5.18 -21.20
C LYS A 7 -36.65 -5.38 -19.70
N GLU A 8 -36.25 -6.51 -19.12
CA GLU A 8 -36.23 -6.72 -17.66
C GLU A 8 -35.02 -6.05 -16.99
N SER A 9 -33.87 -5.97 -17.68
CA SER A 9 -32.70 -5.20 -17.20
C SER A 9 -32.92 -3.68 -17.19
N LEU A 10 -33.88 -3.17 -17.97
CA LEU A 10 -34.19 -1.74 -18.07
C LEU A 10 -35.34 -1.29 -17.14
N ASN A 11 -35.91 -2.19 -16.33
CA ASN A 11 -36.94 -1.84 -15.35
C ASN A 11 -36.42 -1.70 -13.90
N PHE A 12 -35.11 -1.81 -13.68
CA PHE A 12 -34.49 -1.58 -12.36
C PHE A 12 -33.96 -0.15 -12.13
N SER A 13 -34.20 0.77 -13.07
CA SER A 13 -33.70 2.15 -13.00
C SER A 13 -34.80 3.19 -13.14
N LYS A 14 -35.94 3.00 -12.45
CA LYS A 14 -36.67 4.17 -11.94
C LYS A 14 -35.89 4.73 -10.74
N ILE A 15 -34.76 5.33 -11.09
CA ILE A 15 -33.97 6.20 -10.24
C ILE A 15 -34.89 7.40 -9.98
N ALA A 16 -35.54 7.43 -8.83
CA ALA A 16 -35.98 8.69 -8.26
C ALA A 16 -34.69 9.47 -7.94
N MET A 17 -34.24 10.30 -8.89
CA MET A 17 -33.29 11.36 -8.63
C MET A 17 -34.03 12.40 -7.78
N GLU A 18 -34.06 12.22 -6.47
CA GLU A 18 -34.38 13.34 -5.60
C GLU A 18 -33.16 14.27 -5.54
N HIS A 19 -33.31 15.40 -6.24
CA HIS A 19 -32.44 16.55 -6.15
C HIS A 19 -32.61 17.20 -4.77
N LEU A 20 -31.92 16.69 -3.75
CA LEU A 20 -31.75 17.45 -2.52
C LEU A 20 -30.71 18.55 -2.76
N GLN A 21 -31.21 19.71 -3.17
CA GLN A 21 -30.46 20.94 -3.28
C GLN A 21 -30.20 21.49 -1.87
N GLN A 22 -28.98 21.30 -1.38
CA GLN A 22 -28.41 22.13 -0.31
C GLN A 22 -27.12 22.75 -0.86
N ASP A 23 -27.16 24.06 -1.06
CA ASP A 23 -26.00 24.96 -1.20
C ASP A 23 -24.99 24.66 -2.31
N GLY A 24 -25.47 24.40 -3.54
CA GLY A 24 -24.68 24.60 -4.76
C GLY A 24 -23.45 23.70 -4.95
N LYS A 25 -23.21 22.71 -4.09
CA LYS A 25 -22.18 21.68 -4.26
C LYS A 25 -22.84 20.34 -4.58
N ILE A 26 -22.62 19.85 -5.81
CA ILE A 26 -22.94 18.48 -6.18
C ILE A 26 -22.01 17.56 -5.38
N GLN A 27 -22.52 16.97 -4.30
CA GLN A 27 -21.83 15.92 -3.56
C GLN A 27 -22.41 14.57 -4.00
N MET A 28 -21.64 13.82 -4.79
CA MET A 28 -21.96 12.44 -5.13
C MET A 28 -21.69 11.57 -3.89
N LYS A 29 -22.68 11.47 -2.99
CA LYS A 29 -22.57 10.63 -1.79
C LYS A 29 -22.88 9.18 -2.18
N LEU A 30 -21.93 8.49 -2.78
CA LEU A 30 -22.05 7.07 -3.11
C LEU A 30 -21.61 6.23 -1.91
N TRP A 31 -22.53 6.03 -0.96
CA TRP A 31 -22.39 5.00 0.07
C TRP A 31 -23.64 4.13 0.01
N TYR A 32 -23.63 3.10 -0.84
CA TYR A 32 -24.55 1.97 -0.68
C TYR A 32 -23.87 0.68 -1.09
N SER A 33 -23.55 -0.14 -0.08
CA SER A 33 -23.49 -1.59 -0.23
C SER A 33 -24.92 -2.06 -0.48
N HIS A 34 -25.14 -2.70 -1.63
CA HIS A 34 -26.41 -3.33 -1.98
C HIS A 34 -26.55 -4.66 -1.22
N THR A 35 -26.76 -4.59 0.09
CA THR A 35 -27.16 -5.75 0.89
C THR A 35 -28.13 -5.28 1.97
N HIS A 36 -29.40 -5.64 1.82
CA HIS A 36 -30.41 -5.56 2.87
C HIS A 36 -29.99 -6.43 4.06
N SER A 37 -29.19 -5.87 4.97
CA SER A 37 -28.85 -6.50 6.25
C SER A 37 -28.93 -5.43 7.34
N ASN A 38 -30.08 -5.36 8.01
CA ASN A 38 -30.28 -4.56 9.21
C ASN A 38 -29.53 -5.20 10.39
N CYS A 39 -28.24 -4.98 10.55
CA CYS A 39 -27.58 -5.22 11.84
C CYS A 39 -26.38 -4.28 11.97
N LEU A 40 -26.43 -3.38 12.97
CA LEU A 40 -25.39 -2.43 13.37
C LEU A 40 -25.29 -1.19 12.48
N LEU A 41 -25.73 -0.06 13.04
CA LEU A 41 -25.27 1.25 12.58
C LEU A 41 -23.74 1.21 12.59
N PRO A 42 -23.05 1.60 11.50
CA PRO A 42 -21.61 1.67 11.54
C PRO A 42 -21.23 2.71 12.59
N ASP A 43 -20.43 2.32 13.59
CA ASP A 43 -19.87 3.29 14.53
C ASP A 43 -19.25 4.43 13.73
N ILE A 44 -19.64 5.67 14.05
CA ILE A 44 -19.23 6.86 13.31
C ILE A 44 -18.04 7.47 14.06
N THR A 45 -17.00 7.78 13.30
CA THR A 45 -15.82 8.51 13.77
C THR A 45 -15.63 9.80 13.00
N THR A 46 -15.02 10.77 13.66
CA THR A 46 -14.67 12.04 13.04
C THR A 46 -13.22 11.99 12.58
N VAL A 47 -13.01 12.15 11.27
CA VAL A 47 -11.66 12.24 10.68
C VAL A 47 -11.42 13.62 10.09
N GLU A 48 -10.18 14.10 10.13
CA GLU A 48 -9.79 15.32 9.42
C GLU A 48 -9.54 15.01 7.95
N ARG A 49 -10.30 15.65 7.06
CA ARG A 49 -10.11 15.57 5.61
C ARG A 49 -9.61 16.91 5.08
N THR A 50 -8.54 16.87 4.29
CA THR A 50 -8.05 18.03 3.57
C THR A 50 -8.91 18.24 2.32
N GLN A 51 -9.59 19.39 2.23
CA GLN A 51 -10.29 19.79 1.01
C GLN A 51 -9.29 20.20 -0.08
N ARG A 52 -9.75 20.31 -1.34
CA ARG A 52 -8.91 20.78 -2.46
C ARG A 52 -8.30 22.17 -2.19
N ASP A 53 -8.99 22.99 -1.41
CA ASP A 53 -8.54 24.33 -1.02
C ASP A 53 -7.45 24.31 0.08
N GLY A 54 -6.95 23.13 0.47
CA GLY A 54 -5.93 22.94 1.49
C GLY A 54 -6.44 23.05 2.93
N LYS A 55 -7.68 23.49 3.14
CA LYS A 55 -8.33 23.58 4.45
C LYS A 55 -8.64 22.17 4.98
N LYS A 56 -8.31 21.92 6.25
CA LYS A 56 -8.70 20.71 6.98
C LYS A 56 -10.10 20.88 7.56
N GLU A 57 -10.99 19.96 7.25
CA GLU A 57 -12.35 19.91 7.78
C GLU A 57 -12.60 18.58 8.49
N LYS A 58 -13.39 18.63 9.56
CA LYS A 58 -13.82 17.43 10.27
C LYS A 58 -15.01 16.83 9.55
N THR A 59 -14.86 15.60 9.06
CA THR A 59 -15.91 14.86 8.36
C THR A 59 -16.20 13.56 9.11
N GLU A 60 -17.48 13.25 9.27
CA GLU A 60 -17.92 11.98 9.84
C GLU A 60 -17.74 10.85 8.81
N CYS A 61 -17.10 9.76 9.23
CA CYS A 61 -17.03 8.53 8.47
C CYS A 61 -17.16 7.30 9.37
N PRO A 62 -17.71 6.18 8.85
CA PRO A 62 -17.65 4.89 9.52
C PRO A 62 -16.25 4.53 10.04
N VAL A 63 -16.18 3.95 11.24
CA VAL A 63 -14.95 3.44 11.90
C VAL A 63 -14.17 2.53 10.96
N ALA A 64 -14.87 1.61 10.27
CA ALA A 64 -14.23 0.68 9.33
C ALA A 64 -13.41 1.38 8.23
N ILE A 65 -13.84 2.56 7.78
CA ILE A 65 -13.12 3.35 6.77
C ILE A 65 -11.95 4.09 7.40
N ALA A 66 -12.12 4.59 8.64
CA ALA A 66 -11.05 5.24 9.37
C ALA A 66 -9.90 4.24 9.66
N ASP A 67 -10.24 3.03 10.12
CA ASP A 67 -9.28 1.96 10.38
C ASP A 67 -8.59 1.48 9.10
N TYR A 68 -9.36 1.32 8.02
CA TYR A 68 -8.80 1.04 6.70
C TYR A 68 -7.76 2.10 6.33
N ASN A 69 -8.15 3.38 6.28
CA ASN A 69 -7.24 4.46 5.89
C ASN A 69 -6.02 4.60 6.80
N LYS A 70 -6.12 4.19 8.07
CA LYS A 70 -5.01 4.19 9.03
C LYS A 70 -3.96 3.13 8.71
N ILE A 71 -4.38 1.96 8.22
CA ILE A 71 -3.50 0.81 7.95
C ILE A 71 -3.05 0.77 6.48
N MET A 72 -3.86 1.32 5.59
CA MET A 72 -3.53 1.48 4.18
C MET A 72 -2.25 2.31 3.99
N GLY A 73 -1.48 1.99 2.97
CA GLY A 73 -0.17 2.61 2.73
C GLY A 73 1.00 1.76 3.20
N GLY A 74 0.78 0.66 3.94
CA GLY A 74 1.88 -0.18 4.41
C GLY A 74 2.72 -0.78 3.29
N VAL A 75 2.09 -1.20 2.19
CA VAL A 75 2.76 -1.76 1.01
C VAL A 75 3.54 -0.66 0.28
N GLU A 76 2.90 0.47 0.02
CA GLU A 76 3.50 1.62 -0.64
C GLU A 76 4.71 2.16 0.14
N LEU A 77 4.64 2.16 1.47
CA LEU A 77 5.75 2.54 2.35
C LEU A 77 6.90 1.53 2.29
N SER A 78 6.61 0.23 2.18
CA SER A 78 7.64 -0.80 1.99
C SER A 78 8.34 -0.61 0.64
N ASP A 79 7.56 -0.44 -0.43
CA ASP A 79 8.08 -0.21 -1.79
C ASP A 79 8.90 1.09 -1.86
N GLN A 80 8.44 2.14 -1.19
CA GLN A 80 9.17 3.42 -1.09
C GLN A 80 10.50 3.27 -0.35
N LYS A 81 10.63 2.36 0.62
CA LYS A 81 11.90 2.11 1.33
C LYS A 81 12.91 1.35 0.47
N VAL A 82 12.44 0.48 -0.44
CA VAL A 82 13.28 -0.30 -1.35
C VAL A 82 13.72 0.53 -2.55
N SER A 83 12.83 1.38 -3.08
CA SER A 83 13.04 2.18 -4.30
C SER A 83 14.40 2.92 -4.41
N PRO A 84 14.98 3.53 -3.35
CA PRO A 84 16.25 4.25 -3.46
C PRO A 84 17.47 3.37 -3.77
N TYR A 85 17.38 2.08 -3.48
CA TYR A 85 18.46 1.10 -3.67
C TYR A 85 18.04 -0.04 -4.60
N ASP A 86 17.00 0.18 -5.40
CA ASP A 86 16.54 -0.82 -6.35
C ASP A 86 17.61 -1.08 -7.43
N PHE A 87 17.77 -2.36 -7.80
CA PHE A 87 18.75 -2.81 -8.77
C PHE A 87 18.12 -2.82 -10.17
N ASP A 88 17.96 -1.64 -10.77
CA ASP A 88 17.48 -1.53 -12.17
C ASP A 88 18.60 -1.82 -13.19
N ARG A 89 19.12 -3.05 -13.14
CA ARG A 89 20.12 -3.52 -14.09
C ARG A 89 19.43 -4.19 -15.28
N LYS A 90 19.62 -3.63 -16.47
CA LYS A 90 19.15 -4.20 -17.74
C LYS A 90 19.58 -5.67 -17.85
N SER A 91 18.60 -6.57 -17.91
CA SER A 91 18.85 -8.00 -18.11
C SER A 91 17.80 -8.60 -19.04
N THR A 92 18.24 -9.53 -19.89
CA THR A 92 17.34 -10.30 -20.77
C THR A 92 16.53 -11.36 -20.02
N LYS A 93 16.94 -11.71 -18.80
CA LYS A 93 16.31 -12.74 -17.97
C LYS A 93 15.43 -12.10 -16.89
N TRP A 94 14.11 -12.25 -17.00
CA TRP A 94 13.12 -11.63 -16.10
C TRP A 94 13.27 -12.07 -14.63
N TRP A 95 13.67 -13.32 -14.38
CA TRP A 95 13.81 -13.86 -13.01
C TRP A 95 14.86 -13.13 -12.18
N LYS A 96 15.86 -12.51 -12.81
CA LYS A 96 16.89 -11.74 -12.11
C LYS A 96 16.29 -10.52 -11.41
N LYS A 97 15.35 -9.85 -12.06
CA LYS A 97 14.63 -8.72 -11.47
C LYS A 97 13.92 -9.16 -10.18
N VAL A 98 13.13 -10.23 -10.27
CA VAL A 98 12.42 -10.80 -9.11
C VAL A 98 13.37 -11.17 -7.98
N PHE A 99 14.52 -11.78 -8.30
CA PHE A 99 15.53 -12.12 -7.30
C PHE A 99 16.06 -10.88 -6.56
N TYR A 100 16.45 -9.83 -7.30
CA TYR A 100 17.00 -8.62 -6.69
C TYR A 100 15.98 -7.86 -5.86
N GLU A 101 14.73 -7.81 -6.31
CA GLU A 101 13.63 -7.20 -5.58
C GLU A 101 13.43 -7.89 -4.22
N VAL A 102 13.27 -9.23 -4.22
CA VAL A 102 13.11 -10.01 -2.98
C VAL A 102 14.33 -9.88 -2.06
N PHE A 103 15.53 -9.88 -2.65
CA PHE A 103 16.77 -9.69 -1.89
C PHE A 103 16.81 -8.32 -1.20
N MET A 104 16.47 -7.25 -1.92
CA MET A 104 16.46 -5.91 -1.36
C MET A 104 15.36 -5.72 -0.32
N THR A 105 14.18 -6.30 -0.51
CA THR A 105 13.13 -6.34 0.53
C THR A 105 13.64 -7.02 1.80
N ALA A 106 14.37 -8.15 1.67
CA ALA A 106 14.94 -8.84 2.82
C ALA A 106 15.99 -7.98 3.57
N VAL A 107 16.84 -7.25 2.83
CA VAL A 107 17.82 -6.31 3.41
C VAL A 107 17.13 -5.17 4.16
N VAL A 108 16.09 -4.57 3.58
CA VAL A 108 15.29 -3.52 4.23
C VAL A 108 14.61 -4.04 5.51
N ASN A 109 14.08 -5.26 5.47
CA ASN A 109 13.49 -5.89 6.66
C ASN A 109 14.54 -6.13 7.76
N ALA A 110 15.73 -6.62 7.41
CA ALA A 110 16.83 -6.78 8.37
C ALA A 110 17.27 -5.42 8.96
N TYR A 111 17.26 -4.36 8.17
CA TYR A 111 17.54 -3.00 8.62
C TYR A 111 16.47 -2.47 9.58
N ILE A 112 15.18 -2.79 9.38
CA ILE A 112 14.11 -2.44 10.33
C ILE A 112 14.37 -3.10 11.69
N LEU A 113 14.66 -4.40 11.71
CA LEU A 113 14.99 -5.13 12.94
C LEU A 113 16.27 -4.58 13.62
N PHE A 114 17.25 -4.19 12.83
CA PHE A 114 18.47 -3.57 13.35
C PHE A 114 18.21 -2.20 14.00
N GLN A 115 17.32 -1.39 13.42
CA GLN A 115 16.90 -0.13 14.03
C GLN A 115 16.04 -0.33 15.29
N GLU A 116 15.25 -1.39 15.37
CA GLU A 116 14.48 -1.71 16.58
C GLU A 116 15.39 -2.16 17.73
N SER A 117 16.47 -2.88 17.42
CA SER A 117 17.43 -3.36 18.42
C SER A 117 18.46 -2.33 18.86
N LYS A 118 18.85 -1.38 18.01
CA LYS A 118 19.79 -0.29 18.36
C LYS A 118 19.06 1.02 18.62
N GLN A 119 19.37 1.69 19.73
CA GLN A 119 18.81 3.00 20.09
C GLN A 119 19.28 4.17 19.19
N GLY A 120 19.93 3.91 18.05
CA GLY A 120 20.51 4.90 17.15
C GLY A 120 19.88 4.87 15.76
N LYS A 121 19.51 6.04 15.24
CA LYS A 121 19.08 6.20 13.85
C LYS A 121 20.30 6.14 12.94
N ILE A 122 20.41 5.08 12.16
CA ILE A 122 21.44 4.91 11.13
C ILE A 122 20.73 4.96 9.79
N HIS A 123 21.29 5.62 8.78
CA HIS A 123 20.71 5.63 7.42
C HIS A 123 20.89 4.27 6.72
N LEU A 124 19.97 3.91 5.82
CA LEU A 124 20.00 2.63 5.11
C LEU A 124 21.33 2.37 4.36
N LEU A 125 21.94 3.39 3.74
CA LEU A 125 23.26 3.24 3.09
C LEU A 125 24.35 2.77 4.08
N GLN A 126 24.35 3.33 5.28
CA GLN A 126 25.32 3.02 6.34
C GLN A 126 25.14 1.59 6.88
N PHE A 127 23.98 0.98 6.64
CA PHE A 127 23.73 -0.43 6.91
C PHE A 127 24.14 -1.33 5.74
N ILE A 128 23.84 -0.93 4.49
CA ILE A 128 24.10 -1.74 3.29
C ILE A 128 25.61 -1.85 2.98
N VAL A 129 26.39 -0.78 3.16
CA VAL A 129 27.83 -0.79 2.78
C VAL A 129 28.62 -1.82 3.60
N PRO A 130 28.57 -1.83 4.95
CA PRO A 130 29.25 -2.86 5.74
C PRO A 130 28.71 -4.27 5.48
N LEU A 131 27.40 -4.40 5.19
CA LEU A 131 26.79 -5.68 4.83
C LEU A 131 27.41 -6.23 3.53
N ALA A 132 27.53 -5.39 2.50
CA ALA A 132 28.13 -5.79 1.23
C ALA A 132 29.61 -6.18 1.40
N GLU A 133 30.37 -5.40 2.17
CA GLU A 133 31.77 -5.71 2.49
C GLU A 133 31.91 -7.05 3.22
N ALA A 134 31.07 -7.29 4.23
CA ALA A 134 31.06 -8.56 4.97
C ALA A 134 30.72 -9.75 4.06
N MET A 135 29.75 -9.60 3.16
CA MET A 135 29.39 -10.64 2.18
C MET A 135 30.54 -10.94 1.21
N MET A 136 31.21 -9.89 0.71
CA MET A 136 32.38 -10.04 -0.18
C MET A 136 33.55 -10.72 0.52
N MET A 137 33.83 -10.37 1.78
CA MET A 137 34.89 -10.98 2.57
C MET A 137 34.61 -12.46 2.83
N LYS A 138 33.38 -12.80 3.22
CA LYS A 138 32.97 -14.19 3.44
C LYS A 138 33.13 -15.05 2.18
N GLY A 139 32.75 -14.52 1.01
CA GLY A 139 32.95 -15.19 -0.27
C GLY A 139 34.43 -15.50 -0.57
N LYS A 140 35.34 -14.54 -0.31
CA LYS A 140 36.78 -14.74 -0.52
C LYS A 140 37.40 -15.78 0.41
N CYS A 141 36.91 -15.90 1.64
CA CYS A 141 37.39 -16.91 2.59
C CYS A 141 36.98 -18.33 2.16
N ASN A 142 35.75 -18.51 1.67
CA ASN A 142 35.28 -19.81 1.15
C ASN A 142 36.10 -20.30 -0.06
N CYS A 143 36.46 -19.38 -0.98
CA CYS A 143 37.27 -19.73 -2.16
C CYS A 143 38.71 -20.16 -1.83
N LYS A 144 39.21 -19.88 -0.62
CA LYS A 144 40.54 -20.34 -0.17
C LYS A 144 40.49 -21.74 0.42
N GLU A 145 39.39 -22.11 1.07
CA GLU A 145 39.20 -23.45 1.62
C GLU A 145 38.96 -24.51 0.52
N GLU A 146 38.32 -24.13 -0.60
CA GLU A 146 38.11 -25.04 -1.74
C GLU A 146 39.38 -25.35 -2.56
N LYS A 147 40.48 -24.63 -2.35
CA LYS A 147 41.76 -24.87 -3.07
C LYS A 147 42.71 -25.84 -2.36
N ASN A 148 42.23 -26.53 -1.31
CA ASN A 148 42.98 -27.54 -0.56
C ASN A 148 42.57 -28.98 -0.91
N TRP A 149 42.41 -29.25 -2.21
CA TRP A 149 42.37 -30.60 -2.80
C TRP A 149 43.47 -30.68 -3.87
#